data_AF-A0A1Z4RNQ8-F1
#
_entry.id   AF-A0A1Z4RNQ8-F1
#
_cell.length_a   1.000
_cell.length_b   1.000
_cell.length_c   1.000
_cell.angle_alpha   90.00
_cell.angle_beta   90.00
_cell.angle_gamma   90.00
#
_symmetry.space_group_name_H-M   'P 1'
#
loop_
_entity.id
_entity.type
_entity.pdbx_description
1 polymer ?
#
loop_
_entity_poly.entity_id
_entity_poly.type
_entity_poly.pdbx_seq_one_letter_code
_entity_poly.pdbx_strand_id
1 'polypeptide(L)'
;MGYFGLAYYEQKASQMRAIAIDSGKGAVLPTRETVEQAEYQPLSRPLFIYINAASAQKNKALREFIDFYLDQALLVGEVAYVPLLLEAYHIDKVTFDKGEVGTVFEGKSQFNLTIPELLRKQAQF
;
A
#
# COMPACT_ATOMS: atom_id res chain seq x y z
N MET A 1 -19.50 14.32 -10.84
CA MET A 1 -18.42 13.32 -10.80
C MET A 1 -17.64 13.53 -9.53
N GLY A 2 -17.16 12.46 -8.88
CA GLY A 2 -16.43 12.55 -7.62
C GLY A 2 -15.39 11.42 -7.49
N TYR A 3 -14.44 11.60 -6.59
CA TYR A 3 -13.37 10.65 -6.33
C TYR A 3 -13.47 10.12 -4.90
N PHE A 4 -13.41 8.81 -4.72
CA PHE A 4 -13.47 8.13 -3.43
C PHE A 4 -12.77 6.77 -3.52
N GLY A 5 -12.49 6.16 -2.36
CA GLY A 5 -11.79 4.89 -2.30
C GLY A 5 -12.58 3.75 -2.96
N LEU A 6 -11.87 2.82 -3.61
CA LEU A 6 -12.44 1.64 -4.27
C LEU A 6 -13.42 0.89 -3.36
N ALA A 7 -13.06 0.75 -2.08
CA ALA A 7 -13.91 0.23 -1.01
C ALA A 7 -15.37 0.70 -1.06
N TYR A 8 -15.57 2.01 -1.19
CA TYR A 8 -16.88 2.64 -1.19
C TYR A 8 -17.65 2.35 -2.48
N TYR A 9 -16.95 2.26 -3.60
CA TYR A 9 -17.54 1.86 -4.87
C TYR A 9 -18.02 0.40 -4.80
N GLU A 10 -17.18 -0.52 -4.34
CA GLU A 10 -17.51 -1.95 -4.27
C GLU A 10 -18.77 -2.20 -3.42
N GLN A 11 -18.91 -1.51 -2.28
CA GLN A 11 -20.08 -1.62 -1.41
C GLN A 11 -21.38 -1.07 -2.02
N LYS A 12 -21.29 -0.16 -3.01
CA LYS A 12 -22.44 0.53 -3.62
C LYS A 12 -22.43 0.46 -5.14
N ALA A 13 -21.85 -0.60 -5.71
CA ALA A 13 -21.64 -0.71 -7.16
C ALA A 13 -22.94 -0.66 -7.98
N SER A 14 -24.08 -1.05 -7.39
CA SER A 14 -25.39 -0.93 -8.04
C SER A 14 -25.94 0.50 -8.13
N GLN A 15 -25.41 1.43 -7.32
CA GLN A 15 -25.86 2.83 -7.24
C GLN A 15 -24.89 3.79 -7.94
N MET A 16 -23.75 3.28 -8.40
CA MET A 16 -22.63 4.07 -8.90
C MET A 16 -22.11 3.47 -10.20
N ARG A 17 -21.57 4.33 -11.06
CA ARG A 17 -20.89 3.90 -12.29
C ARG A 17 -19.41 4.20 -12.19
N ALA A 18 -18.58 3.18 -12.22
CA ALA A 18 -17.13 3.35 -12.39
C ALA A 18 -16.82 3.88 -13.79
N ILE A 19 -15.80 4.73 -13.87
CA ILE A 19 -15.24 5.25 -15.11
C ILE A 19 -13.84 4.66 -15.23
N ALA A 20 -13.54 4.06 -16.38
CA ALA A 20 -12.21 3.55 -16.67
C ALA A 20 -11.23 4.72 -16.87
N ILE A 21 -10.00 4.56 -16.40
CA ILE A 21 -8.95 5.57 -16.49
C ILE A 21 -7.91 5.11 -17.50
N ASP A 22 -7.58 5.97 -18.45
CA ASP A 22 -6.49 5.73 -19.41
C ASP A 22 -5.26 6.53 -18.97
N SER A 23 -4.16 5.81 -18.74
CA SER A 23 -2.86 6.37 -18.39
C SER A 23 -1.83 6.20 -19.52
N GLY A 24 -2.29 6.09 -20.76
CA GLY A 24 -1.47 5.92 -21.97
C GLY A 24 -1.26 4.46 -22.42
N LYS A 25 -1.90 3.50 -21.76
CA LYS A 25 -1.86 2.06 -22.10
C LYS A 25 -3.25 1.48 -22.39
N GLY A 26 -4.26 2.35 -22.54
CA GLY A 26 -5.65 1.97 -22.67
C GLY A 26 -6.41 2.15 -21.37
N ALA A 27 -7.74 2.19 -21.47
CA ALA A 27 -8.62 2.45 -20.35
C ALA A 27 -8.75 1.21 -19.44
N VAL A 28 -8.45 1.38 -18.15
CA VAL A 28 -8.51 0.33 -17.12
C VAL A 28 -9.59 0.65 -16.11
N LEU A 29 -10.44 -0.33 -15.77
CA LEU A 29 -11.44 -0.18 -14.70
C LEU A 29 -10.82 -0.41 -13.31
N PRO A 30 -11.34 0.27 -12.28
CA PRO A 30 -10.89 0.02 -10.91
C PRO A 30 -11.43 -1.33 -10.42
N THR A 31 -10.54 -2.28 -10.15
CA THR A 31 -10.83 -3.54 -9.45
C THR A 31 -9.68 -3.83 -8.48
N ARG A 32 -9.87 -4.76 -7.54
CA ARG A 32 -8.77 -5.18 -6.66
C ARG A 32 -7.57 -5.69 -7.45
N GLU A 33 -7.83 -6.53 -8.46
CA GLU A 33 -6.80 -7.09 -9.33
C GLU A 33 -6.00 -6.01 -10.06
N THR A 34 -6.68 -5.03 -10.70
CA THR A 34 -5.98 -3.96 -11.44
C THR A 34 -5.21 -3.02 -10.50
N VAL A 35 -5.64 -2.88 -9.24
CA VAL A 35 -4.91 -2.13 -8.21
C VAL A 35 -3.67 -2.91 -7.74
N GLU A 36 -3.82 -4.21 -7.44
CA GLU A 36 -2.73 -5.08 -6.97
C GLU A 36 -1.61 -5.24 -8.00
N GLN A 37 -1.97 -5.34 -9.28
CA GLN A 37 -1.03 -5.47 -10.41
C GLN A 37 -0.45 -4.11 -10.87
N ALA A 38 -0.73 -3.02 -10.16
CA ALA A 38 -0.31 -1.66 -10.52
C ALA A 38 -0.76 -1.20 -11.93
N GLU A 39 -1.87 -1.74 -12.44
CA GLU A 39 -2.42 -1.40 -13.75
C GLU A 39 -3.39 -0.20 -13.69
N TYR A 40 -4.12 -0.04 -12.59
CA TYR A 40 -5.06 1.07 -12.40
C TYR A 40 -4.32 2.35 -11.97
N GLN A 41 -3.74 3.04 -12.95
CA GLN A 41 -2.92 4.24 -12.74
C GLN A 41 -3.65 5.52 -13.18
N PRO A 42 -3.29 6.70 -12.62
CA PRO A 42 -2.34 6.94 -11.51
C PRO A 42 -3.02 6.96 -10.13
N LEU A 43 -4.25 6.44 -10.03
CA LEU A 43 -5.11 6.65 -8.86
C LEU A 43 -4.93 5.58 -7.76
N SER A 44 -4.22 4.49 -8.05
CA SER A 44 -3.77 3.53 -7.05
C SER A 44 -2.57 4.06 -6.28
N ARG A 45 -2.59 3.98 -4.95
CA ARG A 45 -1.47 4.39 -4.10
C ARG A 45 -1.34 3.49 -2.88
N PRO A 46 -0.11 3.17 -2.44
CA PRO A 46 0.11 2.56 -1.13
C PRO A 46 -0.21 3.56 -0.01
N LEU A 47 -0.57 3.04 1.15
CA LEU A 47 -0.71 3.80 2.38
C LEU A 47 0.50 3.55 3.28
N PHE A 48 0.95 4.59 3.95
CA PHE A 48 2.13 4.55 4.80
C PHE A 48 1.75 4.78 6.26
N ILE A 49 2.42 4.06 7.15
CA ILE A 49 2.54 4.44 8.56
C ILE A 49 3.90 5.10 8.77
N TYR A 50 3.93 6.19 9.52
CA TYR A 50 5.16 6.93 9.81
C TYR A 50 5.61 6.66 11.23
N ILE A 51 6.77 6.03 11.37
CA ILE A 51 7.31 5.60 12.66
C ILE A 51 8.57 6.43 12.97
N ASN A 52 8.65 6.97 14.19
CA ASN A 52 9.89 7.53 14.68
C ASN A 52 10.85 6.40 15.08
N ALA A 53 11.90 6.19 14.29
CA ALA A 53 12.84 5.08 14.48
C ALA A 53 13.52 5.08 15.86
N ALA A 54 13.94 6.26 16.36
CA ALA A 54 14.57 6.38 17.68
C ALA A 54 13.61 5.99 18.82
N SER A 55 12.32 6.32 18.68
CA SER A 55 11.29 5.96 19.66
C SER A 55 10.97 4.47 19.61
N ALA A 56 10.90 3.88 18.41
CA ALA A 56 10.64 2.45 18.23
C ALA A 56 11.73 1.57 18.88
N GLN A 57 12.99 2.04 18.93
CA GLN A 57 14.08 1.33 19.60
C GLN A 57 14.03 1.46 21.14
N LYS A 58 13.53 2.57 21.67
CA LYS A 58 13.57 2.88 23.12
C LYS A 58 12.27 2.54 23.84
N ASN A 59 11.14 2.53 23.13
CA ASN A 59 9.82 2.29 23.69
C ASN A 59 9.30 0.91 23.27
N LYS A 60 9.37 -0.04 24.20
CA LYS A 60 8.91 -1.41 24.00
C LYS A 60 7.45 -1.49 23.55
N ALA A 61 6.56 -0.69 24.13
CA ALA A 61 5.13 -0.72 23.78
C ALA A 61 4.88 -0.24 22.33
N LEU A 62 5.66 0.74 21.85
CA LEU A 62 5.59 1.18 20.45
C LEU A 62 6.07 0.06 19.51
N ARG A 63 7.17 -0.62 19.87
CA ARG A 63 7.70 -1.74 19.10
C ARG A 63 6.66 -2.86 18.97
N GLU A 64 6.10 -3.30 20.09
CA GLU A 64 5.06 -4.34 20.13
C GLU A 64 3.80 -3.95 19.33
N PHE A 65 3.41 -2.67 19.35
CA PHE A 65 2.29 -2.19 18.54
C PHE A 65 2.58 -2.31 17.04
N ILE A 66 3.79 -1.97 16.59
CA ILE A 66 4.17 -2.06 15.17
C ILE A 66 4.26 -3.53 14.73
N ASP A 67 4.83 -4.40 15.56
CA ASP A 67 4.88 -5.84 15.30
C ASP A 67 3.46 -6.42 15.16
N PHE A 68 2.56 -6.07 16.09
CA PHE A 68 1.15 -6.44 16.01
C PHE A 68 0.46 -5.89 14.75
N TYR A 69 0.70 -4.63 14.40
CA TYR A 69 0.11 -4.01 13.21
C TYR A 69 0.49 -4.76 11.93
N LEU A 70 1.76 -5.12 11.78
CA LEU A 70 2.25 -5.86 10.61
C LEU A 70 1.74 -7.31 10.60
N ASP A 71 1.73 -7.98 11.75
CA ASP A 71 1.27 -9.37 11.87
C ASP A 71 -0.25 -9.52 11.65
N GLN A 72 -1.04 -8.47 11.91
CA GLN A 72 -2.50 -8.45 11.72
C GLN A 72 -2.96 -7.70 10.46
N ALA A 73 -2.03 -7.27 9.60
CA ALA A 73 -2.33 -6.34 8.52
C ALA A 73 -3.34 -6.86 7.49
N LEU A 74 -3.54 -8.18 7.37
CA LEU A 74 -4.54 -8.76 6.47
C LEU A 74 -5.99 -8.41 6.87
N LEU A 75 -6.24 -8.05 8.13
CA LEU A 75 -7.57 -7.64 8.62
C LEU A 75 -8.10 -6.40 7.88
N VAL A 76 -7.25 -5.61 7.23
CA VAL A 76 -7.69 -4.43 6.45
C VAL A 76 -8.64 -4.78 5.31
N GLY A 77 -8.62 -6.04 4.84
CA GLY A 77 -9.58 -6.55 3.86
C GLY A 77 -11.03 -6.54 4.35
N GLU A 78 -11.25 -6.67 5.66
CA GLU A 78 -12.59 -6.64 6.27
C GLU A 78 -13.20 -5.24 6.24
N VAL A 79 -12.36 -4.21 6.29
CA VAL A 79 -12.74 -2.79 6.19
C VAL A 79 -12.53 -2.23 4.77
N ALA A 80 -12.50 -3.14 3.79
CA ALA A 80 -12.51 -2.86 2.36
C ALA A 80 -11.27 -2.12 1.81
N TYR A 81 -10.15 -2.14 2.52
CA TYR A 81 -8.84 -1.84 1.91
C TYR A 81 -8.32 -3.04 1.14
N VAL A 82 -7.43 -2.79 0.18
CA VAL A 82 -6.70 -3.83 -0.54
C VAL A 82 -5.46 -4.18 0.30
N PRO A 83 -5.35 -5.40 0.86
CA PRO A 83 -4.16 -5.80 1.60
C PRO A 83 -2.95 -5.88 0.68
N LEU A 84 -1.76 -5.70 1.23
CA LEU A 84 -0.54 -5.97 0.49
C LEU A 84 -0.37 -7.49 0.32
N LEU A 85 0.42 -7.88 -0.67
CA LEU A 85 0.88 -9.27 -0.78
C LEU A 85 1.72 -9.65 0.44
N LEU A 86 1.61 -10.90 0.91
CA LEU A 86 2.31 -11.39 2.12
C LEU A 86 3.81 -11.09 2.11
N GLU A 87 4.43 -11.16 0.94
CA GLU A 87 5.84 -10.83 0.77
C GLU A 87 6.16 -9.37 1.12
N ALA A 88 5.30 -8.42 0.76
CA ALA A 88 5.50 -7.01 1.09
C ALA A 88 5.48 -6.79 2.60
N TYR A 89 4.52 -7.39 3.31
CA TYR A 89 4.48 -7.33 4.78
C TYR A 89 5.71 -7.98 5.42
N HIS A 90 6.21 -9.07 4.84
CA HIS A 90 7.45 -9.70 5.30
C HIS A 90 8.66 -8.76 5.12
N ILE A 91 8.79 -8.10 3.96
CA ILE A 91 9.85 -7.12 3.71
C ILE A 91 9.74 -5.96 4.70
N ASP A 92 8.54 -5.41 4.90
CA ASP A 92 8.30 -4.30 5.85
C ASP A 92 8.75 -4.68 7.28
N LYS A 93 8.42 -5.90 7.72
CA LYS A 93 8.84 -6.43 9.02
C LYS A 93 10.37 -6.53 9.12
N VAL A 94 11.02 -7.09 8.11
CA VAL A 94 12.49 -7.22 8.08
C VAL A 94 13.17 -5.84 8.09
N THR A 95 12.68 -4.88 7.31
CA THR A 95 13.17 -3.48 7.29
C THR A 95 13.01 -2.83 8.66
N PHE A 96 11.86 -3.03 9.32
CA PHE A 96 11.61 -2.52 10.66
C PHE A 96 12.50 -3.17 11.73
N ASP A 97 12.72 -4.49 11.66
CA ASP A 97 13.59 -5.24 12.57
C ASP A 97 15.05 -4.80 12.48
N LYS A 98 15.51 -4.47 11.27
CA LYS A 98 16.85 -3.94 11.03
C LYS A 98 17.02 -2.47 11.44
N GLY A 99 15.93 -1.76 11.71
CA GLY A 99 15.96 -0.33 12.02
C GLY A 99 16.34 0.54 10.82
N GLU A 100 16.11 0.05 9.60
CA GLU A 100 16.32 0.81 8.37
C GLU A 100 15.32 1.99 8.33
N VAL A 101 15.80 3.16 7.89
CA VAL A 101 15.01 4.39 7.81
C VAL A 101 14.85 4.84 6.37
N GLY A 102 13.81 5.62 6.09
CA GLY A 102 13.49 6.08 4.75
C GLY A 102 12.60 5.11 3.97
N THR A 103 12.46 5.31 2.67
CA THR A 103 11.61 4.46 1.81
C THR A 103 12.22 4.29 0.43
N VAL A 104 11.99 3.15 -0.21
CA VAL A 104 12.32 2.88 -1.62
C VAL A 104 11.55 3.75 -2.63
N PHE A 105 10.59 4.55 -2.17
CA PHE A 105 9.82 5.46 -3.02
C PHE A 105 10.60 6.74 -3.36
N GLU A 106 11.67 7.07 -2.61
CA GLU A 106 12.52 8.24 -2.86
C GLU A 106 11.75 9.57 -2.98
N GLY A 107 10.60 9.68 -2.30
CA GLY A 107 9.74 10.87 -2.36
C GLY A 107 9.02 11.07 -3.71
N LYS A 108 9.07 10.08 -4.61
CA LYS A 108 8.42 10.13 -5.93
C LYS A 108 7.36 9.03 -6.04
N SER A 109 6.35 9.29 -6.86
CA SER A 109 5.36 8.27 -7.16
C SER A 109 5.94 7.22 -8.10
N GLN A 110 5.77 5.95 -7.76
CA GLN A 110 6.28 4.80 -8.50
C GLN A 110 5.09 4.02 -9.07
N PHE A 111 4.74 4.27 -10.33
CA PHE A 111 3.50 3.76 -10.95
C PHE A 111 3.67 2.48 -11.77
N ASN A 112 4.90 2.16 -12.18
CA ASN A 112 5.17 1.08 -13.13
C ASN A 112 5.65 -0.22 -12.46
N LEU A 113 5.51 -0.32 -11.14
CA LEU A 113 5.96 -1.47 -10.36
C LEU A 113 4.87 -1.84 -9.37
N THR A 114 4.70 -3.13 -9.16
CA THR A 114 3.96 -3.64 -8.01
C THR A 114 4.69 -3.29 -6.71
N ILE A 115 3.98 -3.31 -5.60
CA ILE A 115 4.57 -3.00 -4.29
C ILE A 115 5.73 -3.96 -3.95
N PRO A 116 5.62 -5.30 -4.11
CA PRO A 116 6.76 -6.18 -3.84
C PRO A 116 7.98 -5.92 -4.74
N GLU A 117 7.76 -5.65 -6.03
CA GLU A 117 8.87 -5.30 -6.94
C GLU A 117 9.59 -4.03 -6.51
N LEU A 118 8.83 -3.03 -6.06
CA LEU A 118 9.39 -1.79 -5.55
C LEU A 118 10.14 -2.00 -4.22
N LEU A 119 9.57 -2.74 -3.27
CA LEU A 119 10.17 -3.00 -1.96
C LEU A 119 11.46 -3.82 -2.02
N ARG A 120 11.64 -4.65 -3.06
CA ARG A 120 12.90 -5.40 -3.28
C ARG A 120 14.05 -4.50 -3.77
N LYS A 121 13.79 -3.28 -4.21
CA LYS A 121 14.85 -2.34 -4.58
C LYS A 121 15.62 -1.92 -3.34
N GLN A 122 16.92 -1.69 -3.49
CA GLN A 122 17.68 -1.00 -2.46
C GLN A 122 17.26 0.47 -2.44
N ALA A 123 16.90 0.97 -1.26
CA ALA A 123 16.63 2.38 -1.09
C ALA A 123 17.93 3.17 -1.31
N GLN A 124 17.90 4.13 -2.24
CA GLN A 124 19.00 5.07 -2.45
C GLN A 124 18.73 6.30 -1.59
N PHE A 125 19.66 6.63 -0.70
CA PHE A 125 19.58 7.79 0.20
C PHE A 125 20.73 8.76 -0.08
#